data_AF-A0A4S4F2C8-F1
#
_entry.id   AF-A0A4S4F2C8-F1
#
_cell.length_a   1.000
_cell.length_b   1.000
_cell.length_c   1.000
_cell.angle_alpha   90.00
_cell.angle_beta   90.00
_cell.angle_gamma   90.00
#
_symmetry.space_group_name_H-M   'P 1'
#
loop_
_entity.id
_entity.type
_entity.pdbx_description
1 polymer ?
#
loop_
_entity_poly.entity_id
_entity_poly.type
_entity_poly.pdbx_seq_one_letter_code
_entity_poly.pdbx_strand_id
1 'polypeptide(L)'
;MDGRGEIDRNLNSMGEARGLDAGPRLVQKLIGFGDCRTSNIVARIADEEVAHVAVGVYWFVSLCEKMGRAPCSTFKDLLKEYNVELKGPFNYSARDEAGIPREWYDPSSTNNPAKKDQLSEVYERLACIISMEKENSSLNATE
;
A
#
# COMPACT_ATOMS: atom_id res chain seq x y z
N MET A 1 -0.70 -24.62 -5.87
CA MET A 1 -0.97 -23.35 -6.56
C MET A 1 0.33 -22.58 -6.57
N ASP A 2 0.77 -22.12 -7.74
CA ASP A 2 2.00 -21.35 -7.92
C ASP A 2 1.85 -20.02 -7.17
N GLY A 3 2.82 -19.68 -6.30
CA GLY A 3 2.82 -18.43 -5.52
C GLY A 3 2.70 -17.16 -6.38
N ARG A 4 2.97 -17.22 -7.68
CA ARG A 4 2.78 -16.11 -8.64
C ARG A 4 1.34 -15.62 -8.75
N GLY A 5 0.35 -16.52 -8.80
CA GLY A 5 -1.06 -16.10 -8.91
C GLY A 5 -1.59 -15.37 -7.67
N GLU A 6 -0.89 -15.45 -6.55
CA GLU A 6 -1.19 -14.72 -5.32
C GLU A 6 -0.50 -13.34 -5.29
N ILE A 7 0.63 -13.17 -5.98
CA ILE A 7 1.26 -11.85 -6.20
C ILE A 7 0.38 -11.00 -7.11
N ASP A 8 -0.10 -11.58 -8.21
CA ASP A 8 -0.86 -10.86 -9.25
C ASP A 8 -2.16 -10.25 -8.68
N ARG A 9 -2.83 -10.95 -7.76
CA ARG A 9 -4.02 -10.43 -7.06
C ARG A 9 -3.68 -9.30 -6.08
N ASN A 10 -2.55 -9.39 -5.38
CA ASN A 10 -2.13 -8.36 -4.41
C ASN A 10 -1.58 -7.10 -5.09
N LEU A 11 -1.04 -7.22 -6.31
CA LEU A 11 -0.64 -6.07 -7.11
C LEU A 11 -1.83 -5.17 -7.45
N ASN A 12 -3.03 -5.72 -7.63
CA ASN A 12 -4.23 -4.92 -7.89
C ASN A 12 -4.51 -3.92 -6.74
N SER A 13 -4.37 -4.34 -5.47
CA SER A 13 -4.50 -3.44 -4.32
C SER A 13 -3.42 -2.35 -4.27
N MET A 14 -2.18 -2.64 -4.67
CA MET A 14 -1.13 -1.61 -4.71
C MET A 14 -1.25 -0.67 -5.91
N GLY A 15 -1.76 -1.16 -7.05
CA GLY A 15 -2.05 -0.35 -8.24
C GLY A 15 -3.22 0.62 -8.02
N GLU A 16 -4.15 0.26 -7.14
CA GLU A 16 -5.28 1.09 -6.71
C GLU A 16 -4.87 2.25 -5.78
N ALA A 17 -3.63 2.29 -5.29
CA ALA A 17 -3.07 3.40 -4.49
C ALA A 17 -3.12 4.79 -5.19
N ARG A 18 -3.59 4.87 -6.44
CA ARG A 18 -4.07 6.12 -7.04
C ARG A 18 -5.14 6.81 -6.19
N GLY A 19 -5.92 6.05 -5.41
CA GLY A 19 -6.87 6.58 -4.44
C GLY A 19 -6.22 7.52 -3.42
N LEU A 20 -5.01 7.18 -2.95
CA LEU A 20 -4.23 8.01 -2.01
C LEU A 20 -3.87 9.39 -2.58
N ASP A 21 -3.64 9.45 -3.90
CA ASP A 21 -3.23 10.68 -4.59
C ASP A 21 -4.43 11.50 -5.08
N ALA A 22 -5.51 10.82 -5.50
CA ALA A 22 -6.68 11.42 -6.14
C ALA A 22 -7.73 11.91 -5.12
N GLY A 23 -7.92 11.19 -4.01
CA GLY A 23 -8.93 11.49 -2.99
C GLY A 23 -8.86 12.93 -2.48
N PRO A 24 -7.73 13.38 -1.90
CA PRO A 24 -7.59 14.74 -1.38
C PRO A 24 -7.84 15.83 -2.43
N ARG A 25 -7.46 15.59 -3.69
CA ARG A 25 -7.69 16.56 -4.78
C ARG A 25 -9.15 16.67 -5.15
N LEU A 26 -9.86 15.54 -5.16
CA LEU A 26 -11.30 15.53 -5.40
C LEU A 26 -12.04 16.25 -4.28
N VAL A 27 -11.63 16.05 -3.02
CA VAL A 27 -12.16 16.80 -1.87
C VAL A 27 -12.00 18.31 -2.07
N GLN A 28 -10.79 18.79 -2.39
CA GLN A 28 -10.54 20.22 -2.62
C GLN A 28 -11.39 20.78 -3.76
N LYS A 29 -11.56 20.01 -4.85
CA LYS A 29 -12.39 20.41 -5.99
C LYS A 29 -13.86 20.54 -5.61
N LEU A 30 -14.40 19.60 -4.82
CA LEU A 30 -15.80 19.62 -4.38
C LEU A 30 -16.08 20.78 -3.41
N ILE A 31 -15.14 21.06 -2.50
CA ILE A 31 -15.22 22.24 -1.62
C ILE A 31 -15.24 23.52 -2.46
N GLY A 32 -14.39 23.62 -3.49
CA GLY A 32 -14.36 24.76 -4.41
C GLY A 32 -15.67 24.98 -5.18
N PHE A 33 -16.47 23.93 -5.37
CA PHE A 33 -17.82 24.01 -5.95
C PHE A 33 -18.94 24.23 -4.92
N GLY A 34 -18.61 24.33 -3.63
CA GLY A 34 -19.57 24.48 -2.55
C GLY A 34 -20.29 23.18 -2.15
N ASP A 35 -19.90 22.03 -2.68
CA ASP A 35 -20.48 20.73 -2.32
C ASP A 35 -19.78 20.13 -1.10
N CYS A 36 -20.03 20.73 0.06
CA CYS A 36 -19.45 20.31 1.32
C CYS A 36 -19.88 18.88 1.71
N ARG A 37 -21.12 18.48 1.39
CA ARG A 37 -21.64 17.16 1.75
C ARG A 37 -20.89 16.05 1.03
N THR A 38 -20.76 16.14 -0.29
CA THR A 38 -20.03 15.12 -1.06
C THR A 38 -18.55 15.15 -0.71
N SER A 39 -17.97 16.33 -0.48
CA SER A 39 -16.55 16.45 -0.07
C SER A 39 -16.24 15.68 1.22
N ASN A 40 -17.13 15.70 2.21
CA ASN A 40 -16.96 14.96 3.46
C ASN A 40 -17.03 13.44 3.27
N ILE A 41 -17.89 12.97 2.36
CA ILE A 41 -17.98 11.54 2.03
C ILE A 41 -16.69 11.09 1.36
N VAL A 42 -16.21 11.84 0.36
CA VAL A 42 -14.98 11.53 -0.36
C VAL A 42 -13.76 11.57 0.57
N ALA A 43 -13.72 12.51 1.52
CA ALA A 43 -12.63 12.58 2.50
C ALA A 43 -12.54 11.28 3.32
N ARG A 44 -13.67 10.78 3.83
CA ARG A 44 -13.70 9.52 4.57
C ARG A 44 -13.22 8.33 3.73
N ILE A 45 -13.67 8.24 2.48
CA ILE A 45 -13.23 7.16 1.57
C ILE A 45 -11.71 7.25 1.32
N ALA A 46 -11.19 8.47 1.15
CA ALA A 46 -9.75 8.68 0.95
C ALA A 46 -8.93 8.29 2.19
N ASP A 47 -9.46 8.51 3.40
CA ASP A 47 -8.81 8.10 4.64
C ASP A 47 -8.80 6.56 4.80
N GLU A 48 -9.90 5.89 4.45
CA GLU A 48 -10.01 4.42 4.49
C GLU A 48 -9.04 3.73 3.51
N GLU A 49 -8.72 4.38 2.39
CA GLU A 49 -7.81 3.86 1.37
C GLU A 49 -6.38 3.64 1.90
N VAL A 50 -5.92 4.43 2.88
CA VAL A 50 -4.58 4.25 3.49
C VAL A 50 -4.46 2.86 4.11
N ALA A 51 -5.47 2.44 4.88
CA ALA A 51 -5.49 1.15 5.54
C ALA A 51 -5.55 0.00 4.53
N HIS A 52 -6.35 0.13 3.48
CA HIS A 52 -6.44 -0.87 2.41
C HIS A 52 -5.09 -1.08 1.72
N VAL A 53 -4.42 0.01 1.35
CA VAL A 53 -3.10 -0.06 0.71
C VAL A 53 -2.07 -0.65 1.66
N ALA A 54 -2.09 -0.29 2.95
CA ALA A 54 -1.15 -0.83 3.94
C ALA A 54 -1.26 -2.35 4.09
N VAL A 55 -2.47 -2.90 4.08
CA VAL A 55 -2.70 -4.36 4.09
C VAL A 55 -2.13 -5.00 2.81
N GLY A 56 -2.33 -4.38 1.64
CA GLY A 56 -1.76 -4.85 0.38
C GLY A 56 -0.22 -4.89 0.40
N VAL A 57 0.41 -3.83 0.92
CA VAL A 57 1.87 -3.74 1.09
C VAL A 57 2.37 -4.86 1.99
N TYR A 58 1.72 -5.10 3.13
CA TYR A 58 2.09 -6.15 4.07
C TYR A 58 2.10 -7.54 3.41
N TRP A 59 1.03 -7.89 2.69
CA TRP A 59 0.94 -9.18 2.00
C TRP A 59 1.96 -9.30 0.88
N PHE A 60 2.17 -8.22 0.11
CA PHE A 60 3.15 -8.19 -0.96
C PHE A 60 4.58 -8.45 -0.45
N VAL A 61 4.99 -7.78 0.63
CA VAL A 61 6.30 -7.97 1.27
C VAL A 61 6.42 -9.40 1.79
N SER A 62 5.43 -9.87 2.56
CA SER A 62 5.40 -11.22 3.12
C SER A 62 5.53 -12.30 2.05
N LEU A 63 4.90 -12.09 0.88
CA LEU A 63 4.97 -13.03 -0.23
C LEU A 63 6.34 -12.99 -0.91
N CYS A 64 6.89 -11.79 -1.15
CA CYS A 64 8.25 -11.62 -1.67
C CYS A 64 9.29 -12.34 -0.80
N GLU A 65 9.21 -12.21 0.52
CA GLU A 65 10.07 -12.90 1.48
C GLU A 65 9.96 -14.42 1.36
N LYS A 66 8.74 -14.97 1.33
CA LYS A 66 8.49 -16.41 1.16
C LYS A 66 9.07 -16.96 -0.15
N MET A 67 9.18 -16.12 -1.18
CA MET A 67 9.74 -16.50 -2.48
C MET A 67 11.23 -16.14 -2.63
N GLY A 68 11.86 -15.56 -1.60
CA GLY A 68 13.24 -15.11 -1.64
C GLY A 68 13.51 -13.99 -2.65
N ARG A 69 12.53 -13.13 -2.90
CA ARG A 69 12.62 -12.00 -3.84
C ARG A 69 12.67 -10.67 -3.11
N ALA A 70 13.38 -9.70 -3.67
CA ALA A 70 13.40 -8.35 -3.13
C ALA A 70 12.12 -7.58 -3.52
N PRO A 71 11.33 -7.06 -2.55
CA PRO A 71 10.05 -6.40 -2.83
C PRO A 71 10.13 -5.25 -3.83
N CYS A 72 11.12 -4.35 -3.69
CA CYS A 72 11.26 -3.20 -4.58
C CYS A 72 11.46 -3.60 -6.05
N SER A 73 12.32 -4.58 -6.34
CA SER A 73 12.54 -5.03 -7.72
C SER A 73 11.32 -5.75 -8.26
N THR A 74 10.71 -6.63 -7.45
CA THR A 74 9.50 -7.36 -7.85
C THR A 74 8.36 -6.41 -8.16
N PHE A 75 8.16 -5.36 -7.36
CA PHE A 75 7.15 -4.35 -7.61
C PHE A 75 7.39 -3.63 -8.95
N LYS A 76 8.63 -3.22 -9.23
CA LYS A 76 8.98 -2.56 -10.50
C LYS A 76 8.84 -3.47 -11.71
N ASP A 77 9.16 -4.76 -11.57
CA ASP A 77 9.00 -5.75 -12.64
C ASP A 77 7.52 -5.98 -12.95
N LEU A 78 6.70 -6.09 -11.91
CA LEU A 78 5.24 -6.19 -12.04
C LEU A 78 4.62 -4.96 -12.71
N LEU A 79 5.04 -3.74 -12.31
CA LEU A 79 4.57 -2.52 -12.99
C LEU A 79 4.89 -2.54 -14.49
N LYS A 80 6.05 -3.05 -14.89
CA LYS A 80 6.42 -3.19 -16.31
C LYS A 80 5.61 -4.27 -17.01
N GLU A 81 5.45 -5.43 -16.37
CA GLU A 81 4.71 -6.58 -16.91
C GLU A 81 3.25 -6.20 -17.20
N TYR A 82 2.61 -5.49 -16.29
CA TYR A 82 1.23 -5.01 -16.45
C TYR A 82 1.12 -3.66 -17.15
N ASN A 83 2.24 -3.10 -17.64
CA ASN A 83 2.30 -1.80 -18.31
C ASN A 83 1.62 -0.67 -17.51
N VAL A 84 1.80 -0.69 -16.19
CA VAL A 84 1.26 0.30 -15.25
C VAL A 84 2.31 1.39 -15.03
N GLU A 85 1.96 2.61 -15.41
CA GLU A 85 2.79 3.78 -15.16
C GLU A 85 2.26 4.57 -13.94
N LEU A 86 3.13 4.80 -12.96
CA LEU A 86 2.84 5.65 -11.81
C LEU A 86 3.27 7.08 -12.14
N LYS A 87 2.29 7.99 -12.22
CA LYS A 87 2.55 9.41 -12.44
C LYS A 87 2.09 10.22 -11.24
N GLY A 88 2.98 11.09 -10.80
CA GLY A 88 2.66 12.06 -9.78
C GLY A 88 1.72 13.17 -10.27
N PRO A 89 1.43 14.17 -9.40
CA PRO A 89 2.03 14.33 -8.07
C PRO A 89 1.62 13.22 -7.10
N PHE A 90 2.55 12.73 -6.28
CA PHE A 90 2.26 11.70 -5.28
C PHE A 90 1.92 12.33 -3.92
N ASN A 91 0.97 11.73 -3.20
CA ASN A 91 0.73 11.99 -1.79
C ASN A 91 1.75 11.21 -0.96
N TYR A 92 2.94 11.80 -0.81
CA TYR A 92 4.03 11.14 -0.08
C TYR A 92 3.66 10.82 1.37
N SER A 93 2.88 11.68 2.05
CA SER A 93 2.46 11.43 3.42
C SER A 93 1.60 10.18 3.54
N ALA A 94 0.58 10.04 2.69
CA ALA A 94 -0.30 8.87 2.70
C ALA A 94 0.41 7.58 2.27
N ARG A 95 1.36 7.68 1.33
CA ARG A 95 2.18 6.53 0.89
C ARG A 95 3.19 6.10 1.96
N ASP A 96 3.82 7.04 2.65
CA ASP A 96 4.70 6.77 3.80
C ASP A 96 3.89 6.12 4.93
N GLU A 97 2.67 6.59 5.20
CA GLU A 97 1.75 6.01 6.20
C GLU A 97 1.31 4.59 5.81
N ALA A 98 0.92 4.38 4.55
CA ALA A 98 0.60 3.06 4.01
C ALA A 98 1.83 2.12 3.92
N GLY A 99 3.03 2.62 4.21
CA GLY A 99 4.26 1.82 4.25
C GLY A 99 4.85 1.53 2.87
N ILE A 100 4.51 2.28 1.83
CA ILE A 100 5.14 2.14 0.50
C ILE A 100 6.44 2.97 0.49
N PRO A 101 7.62 2.35 0.38
CA PRO A 101 8.87 3.08 0.31
C PRO A 101 8.98 3.90 -0.99
N ARG A 102 9.52 5.12 -0.89
CA ARG A 102 9.58 6.06 -2.03
C ARG A 102 10.35 5.52 -3.21
N GLU A 103 11.41 4.75 -2.97
CA GLU A 103 12.23 4.18 -4.02
C GLU A 103 11.50 3.15 -4.89
N TRP A 104 10.31 2.69 -4.48
CA TRP A 104 9.49 1.78 -5.27
C TRP A 104 8.81 2.48 -6.45
N TYR A 105 8.40 3.73 -6.28
CA TYR A 105 7.52 4.45 -7.22
C TYR A 105 8.02 5.81 -7.69
N ASP A 106 9.00 6.42 -7.02
CA ASP A 106 9.58 7.70 -7.40
C ASP A 106 11.03 7.51 -7.90
N PRO A 107 11.27 7.58 -9.23
CA PRO A 107 12.61 7.45 -9.80
C PRO A 107 13.57 8.58 -9.39
N SER A 108 13.04 9.72 -8.94
CA SER A 108 13.83 10.90 -8.55
C SER A 108 14.33 10.83 -7.11
N SER A 109 13.84 9.88 -6.32
CA SER A 109 14.28 9.66 -4.93
C SER A 109 15.69 9.04 -4.90
N THR A 110 16.73 9.86 -4.80
CA THR A 110 18.12 9.42 -4.64
C THR A 110 18.38 8.84 -3.24
N ASN A 111 18.97 7.65 -3.17
CA ASN A 111 19.33 6.90 -1.96
C ASN A 111 19.98 7.73 -0.85
N ASN A 112 19.44 7.66 0.37
CA ASN A 112 20.23 7.78 1.59
C ASN A 112 20.32 6.38 2.25
N PRO A 113 21.50 5.73 2.28
CA PRO A 113 21.67 4.35 2.75
C PRO A 113 21.33 4.13 4.24
N ALA A 114 20.96 5.17 4.99
CA ALA A 114 20.61 5.10 6.40
C ALA A 114 19.15 4.67 6.72
N LYS A 115 18.26 4.51 5.71
CA LYS A 115 16.84 4.12 5.91
C LYS A 115 16.51 2.73 5.35
N LYS A 116 17.44 1.78 5.46
CA LYS A 116 17.33 0.50 4.75
C LYS A 116 16.31 -0.50 5.33
N ASP A 117 15.96 -0.37 6.61
CA ASP A 117 15.23 -1.43 7.34
C ASP A 117 14.07 -0.93 8.23
N GLN A 118 13.62 0.32 8.10
CA GLN A 118 12.45 0.77 8.86
C GLN A 118 11.21 0.73 7.98
N LEU A 119 10.58 -0.45 7.93
CA LEU A 119 9.16 -0.56 7.58
C LEU A 119 8.37 0.37 8.51
N SER A 120 7.32 1.02 8.01
CA SER A 120 6.62 2.07 8.77
C SER A 120 6.02 1.51 10.06
N GLU A 121 5.81 2.36 11.07
CA GLU A 121 5.15 1.96 12.33
C GLU A 121 3.77 1.31 12.08
N VAL A 122 3.11 1.66 10.97
CA VAL A 122 1.85 1.07 10.52
C VAL A 122 2.06 -0.38 10.08
N TYR A 123 3.13 -0.68 9.34
CA TYR A 123 3.48 -2.05 8.98
C TYR A 123 3.70 -2.92 10.23
N GLU A 124 4.47 -2.44 11.20
CA GLU A 124 4.75 -3.18 12.44
C GLU A 124 3.46 -3.47 13.23
N ARG A 125 2.57 -2.48 13.33
CA ARG A 125 1.26 -2.65 13.99
C ARG A 125 0.37 -3.66 13.26
N LEU A 126 0.32 -3.61 11.93
CA LEU A 126 -0.45 -4.56 11.12
C LEU A 126 0.12 -5.97 11.23
N ALA A 127 1.44 -6.13 11.14
CA ALA A 127 2.13 -7.40 11.32
C ALA A 127 1.81 -8.02 12.68
N CYS A 128 1.79 -7.21 13.74
CA CYS A 128 1.41 -7.64 15.08
C CYS A 128 -0.05 -8.10 15.14
N ILE A 129 -1.01 -7.29 14.66
CA ILE A 129 -2.44 -7.64 14.67
C ILE A 129 -2.71 -8.94 13.90
N ILE A 130 -2.16 -9.06 12.69
CA ILE A 130 -2.35 -10.24 11.84
C ILE A 130 -1.70 -11.49 12.48
N SER A 131 -0.54 -11.34 13.13
CA SER A 131 0.11 -12.45 13.85
C SER A 131 -0.73 -12.91 15.04
N MET A 132 -1.29 -11.97 15.81
CA MET A 132 -2.19 -12.27 16.93
C MET A 132 -3.47 -12.97 16.46
N GLU A 133 -4.08 -12.55 15.34
CA GLU A 133 -5.25 -13.21 14.78
C GLU A 133 -4.95 -14.63 14.29
N LYS A 134 -3.77 -14.86 13.71
CA LYS A 134 -3.30 -16.20 13.30
C LYS A 134 -3.15 -17.13 14.51
N GLU A 135 -2.57 -16.64 15.61
CA GLU A 135 -2.44 -17.39 16.86
C GLU A 135 -3.81 -17.72 17.46
N ASN A 136 -4.72 -16.74 17.53
CA ASN A 136 -6.09 -16.93 18.00
C ASN A 136 -6.87 -17.94 17.13
N SER A 137 -6.70 -17.90 15.81
CA SER A 137 -7.34 -18.85 14.91
C SER A 137 -6.79 -20.27 15.03
N SER A 138 -5.51 -20.43 15.40
CA SER A 138 -4.91 -21.74 15.67
C SER A 138 -5.37 -22.36 16.98
N LEU A 139 -5.66 -21.52 17.99
CA LEU A 139 -6.23 -21.94 19.27
C LEU A 139 -7.68 -22.42 19.10
N ASN A 140 -8.48 -21.73 18.28
CA ASN A 140 -9.88 -22.12 18.03
C ASN A 140 -10.04 -23.35 17.11
N ALA A 141 -8.95 -23.82 16.48
CA ALA A 141 -8.98 -24.99 15.58
C ALA A 141 -8.62 -26.31 16.30
N THR A 142 -8.33 -26.26 17.60
CA THR A 142 -7.94 -27.44 18.40
C THR A 142 -8.99 -27.89 19.43
N GLU A 143 -10.22 -27.37 19.36
CA GLU A 143 -11.38 -27.85 20.13
C GLU A 143 -12.30 -28.78 19.31
#